data_AF-A0A3L7QNI5-F1
#
_entry.id   AF-A0A3L7QNI5-F1
#
_cell.length_a   1.000
_cell.length_b   1.000
_cell.length_c   1.000
_cell.angle_alpha   90.00
_cell.angle_beta   90.00
_cell.angle_gamma   90.00
#
_symmetry.space_group_name_H-M   'P 1'
#
loop_
_entity.id
_entity.type
_entity.pdbx_description
1 polymer ?
#
loop_
_entity_poly.entity_id
_entity_poly.type
_entity_poly.pdbx_seq_one_letter_code
_entity_poly.pdbx_strand_id
1 'polypeptide(L)'
;MPISQDRRVVSVLSIDSRLRNSTELPKMDFPSGALRFPLQTFSPQIVGGWGLLFIALWGVSAVSAADTARVAALHKAHAAAHQKFAQGVEEVAQLCDATQPDVARQIRILAIPFAEQTVNVDELPRKVQAEDPPGLPEAEREWRVKLRKLRADYTNELYLLSRRAIQENQASLAYRLIREVAFQSPDDPRARTALGYKRVKDEWTTPFAAEMKQKGKIWHRRFGWIAEKDIPKYEAGQRLYNGQWITAEKEALLRSRFDNGWRIPTEHFLIRTNHSLERGCQMAEAVEVFHAYFKREFAAFFSTSLQIGKLMDGQRGEAPPDLYEIHYFRTREEFVERLGKKNPSAGKINGIYIPTDRVAYFFHNPDASEEATLETLYHEVTHQLLGESARKWVPVGTERDFWIVEGIACYLESFHQAEDGTITVGDPEHPRILSARQMITVDQSYEPLARYALMGQVRYQQGELSTLQSRYAQATGLTHFFMHANNQQYRDGLIEYLTRIYSPNQRIRTNPLSIEQILGVPAATLDKEYADYMQNLKTSGTP
;
A
#
# COMPACT_ATOMS: atom_id res chain seq x y z
N MET A 1 29.31 1.05 -44.60
CA MET A 1 28.16 0.22 -44.22
C MET A 1 27.88 0.46 -42.75
N PRO A 2 26.78 1.13 -42.37
CA PRO A 2 26.48 1.40 -40.98
C PRO A 2 25.62 0.29 -40.36
N ILE A 3 25.93 -0.02 -39.11
CA ILE A 3 25.25 -0.99 -38.25
C ILE A 3 24.08 -0.25 -37.57
N SER A 4 22.87 -0.73 -37.82
CA SER A 4 21.60 -0.22 -37.29
C SER A 4 21.44 -0.62 -35.83
N GLN A 5 21.29 0.38 -34.94
CA GLN A 5 20.86 0.21 -33.55
C GLN A 5 19.34 0.02 -33.50
N ASP A 6 18.90 -1.10 -32.92
CA ASP A 6 17.49 -1.43 -32.73
C ASP A 6 17.04 -0.93 -31.34
N ARG A 7 16.19 0.10 -31.31
CA ARG A 7 15.54 0.63 -30.10
C ARG A 7 14.20 -0.08 -29.90
N ARG A 8 14.10 -0.93 -28.88
CA ARG A 8 12.80 -1.40 -28.36
C ARG A 8 12.28 -0.42 -27.32
N VAL A 9 11.20 0.27 -27.66
CA VAL A 9 10.39 1.08 -26.74
C VAL A 9 9.35 0.14 -26.13
N VAL A 10 9.36 -0.02 -24.80
CA VAL A 10 8.38 -0.79 -24.03
C VAL A 10 7.20 0.14 -23.72
N SER A 11 6.02 -0.18 -24.25
CA SER A 11 4.77 0.55 -23.95
C SER A 11 4.03 -0.14 -22.80
N VAL A 12 3.74 0.57 -21.71
CA VAL A 12 2.80 0.09 -20.68
C VAL A 12 1.78 1.18 -20.36
N LEU A 13 0.70 1.12 -21.11
CA LEU A 13 -0.66 1.16 -20.57
C LEU A 13 -1.30 -0.14 -21.01
N SER A 14 -1.96 -0.84 -20.10
CA SER A 14 -2.71 -2.07 -20.39
C SER A 14 -3.94 -1.75 -21.26
N ILE A 15 -3.70 -1.45 -22.53
CA ILE A 15 -4.67 -1.39 -23.63
C ILE A 15 -4.04 -2.19 -24.78
N ASP A 16 -4.76 -3.21 -25.23
CA ASP A 16 -4.35 -4.15 -26.28
C ASP A 16 -3.87 -3.41 -27.56
N SER A 17 -2.63 -3.66 -27.97
CA SER A 17 -1.93 -2.94 -29.04
C SER A 17 -2.13 -3.54 -30.45
N ARG A 18 -3.13 -4.41 -30.64
CA ARG A 18 -3.37 -5.07 -31.95
C ARG A 18 -4.75 -4.81 -32.55
N LEU A 19 -4.98 -3.59 -33.02
CA LEU A 19 -5.92 -3.32 -34.14
C LEU A 19 -5.39 -2.16 -34.99
N ARG A 20 -4.31 -2.41 -35.74
CA ARG A 20 -4.02 -1.65 -36.97
C ARG A 20 -4.52 -2.50 -38.13
N ASN A 21 -5.30 -1.87 -39.02
CA ASN A 21 -5.86 -2.38 -40.28
C ASN A 21 -7.30 -2.89 -40.22
N SER A 22 -8.26 -1.95 -40.19
CA SER A 22 -9.36 -1.97 -41.17
C SER A 22 -9.91 -0.57 -41.36
N THR A 23 -9.79 -0.09 -42.58
CA THR A 23 -10.42 1.11 -43.13
C THR A 23 -11.93 0.95 -43.19
N GLU A 24 -12.63 2.06 -42.98
CA GLU A 24 -14.07 2.31 -43.17
C GLU A 24 -15.00 1.98 -41.98
N LEU A 25 -15.45 3.05 -41.31
CA LEU A 25 -16.73 3.08 -40.59
C LEU A 25 -17.56 4.27 -41.09
N PRO A 26 -18.89 4.11 -41.25
CA PRO A 26 -19.77 5.09 -41.85
C PRO A 26 -20.12 6.23 -40.89
N LYS A 27 -20.34 7.43 -41.45
CA LYS A 27 -20.85 8.62 -40.77
C LYS A 27 -22.23 8.34 -40.15
N MET A 28 -22.40 8.67 -38.88
CA MET A 28 -23.71 8.81 -38.24
C MET A 28 -23.87 10.24 -37.71
N ASP A 29 -24.86 10.94 -38.25
CA ASP A 29 -25.30 12.28 -37.84
C ASP A 29 -26.11 12.20 -36.54
N PHE A 30 -25.86 13.12 -35.61
CA PHE A 30 -26.71 13.35 -34.43
C PHE A 30 -27.44 14.69 -34.56
N PRO A 31 -28.77 14.75 -34.34
CA PRO A 31 -29.52 16.00 -34.37
C PRO A 31 -29.33 16.80 -33.09
N SER A 32 -29.16 18.11 -33.27
CA SER A 32 -29.06 19.13 -32.23
C SER A 32 -30.42 19.40 -31.59
N GLY A 33 -30.50 19.34 -30.26
CA GLY A 33 -31.71 19.67 -29.49
C GLY A 33 -31.38 20.54 -28.30
N ALA A 34 -31.54 21.86 -28.46
CA ALA A 34 -31.41 22.86 -27.42
C ALA A 34 -32.65 22.91 -26.53
N LEU A 35 -32.46 22.98 -25.20
CA LEU A 35 -33.49 23.44 -24.27
C LEU A 35 -32.89 24.43 -23.27
N ARG A 36 -33.35 25.69 -23.40
CA ARG A 36 -33.13 26.81 -22.49
C ARG A 36 -34.21 26.79 -21.41
N PHE A 37 -33.86 27.11 -20.17
CA PHE A 37 -34.80 27.58 -19.16
C PHE A 37 -34.21 28.76 -18.35
N PRO A 38 -35.08 29.65 -17.80
CA PRO A 38 -34.77 31.06 -17.63
C PRO A 38 -34.17 31.41 -16.26
N LEU A 39 -33.36 32.47 -16.27
CA LEU A 39 -32.90 33.21 -15.09
C LEU A 39 -34.07 34.04 -14.51
N GLN A 40 -34.36 33.83 -13.23
CA GLN A 40 -35.10 34.78 -12.40
C GLN A 40 -34.13 35.52 -11.49
N THR A 41 -34.13 36.83 -11.63
CA THR A 41 -33.42 37.81 -10.80
C THR A 41 -34.28 38.18 -9.59
N PHE A 42 -33.67 38.24 -8.40
CA PHE A 42 -34.17 39.06 -7.28
C PHE A 42 -32.99 39.78 -6.61
N SER A 43 -33.24 41.05 -6.36
CA SER A 43 -32.41 42.17 -5.86
C SER A 43 -32.17 42.09 -4.32
N PRO A 44 -31.78 43.17 -3.61
CA PRO A 44 -30.58 44.00 -3.67
C PRO A 44 -29.83 44.08 -2.31
N GLN A 45 -28.63 44.66 -2.35
CA GLN A 45 -27.94 45.49 -1.34
C GLN A 45 -28.36 45.40 0.15
N ILE A 46 -27.42 44.98 1.01
CA ILE A 46 -27.24 45.55 2.35
C ILE A 46 -25.75 45.89 2.56
N VAL A 47 -25.54 47.13 2.98
CA VAL A 47 -24.29 47.78 3.36
C VAL A 47 -23.96 47.46 4.82
N GLY A 48 -22.67 47.26 5.13
CA GLY A 48 -22.11 47.55 6.45
C GLY A 48 -21.51 46.35 7.20
N GLY A 49 -20.21 46.40 7.47
CA GLY A 49 -19.56 45.46 8.38
C GLY A 49 -18.06 45.24 8.16
N TRP A 50 -17.28 46.27 7.85
CA TRP A 50 -15.82 46.18 7.93
C TRP A 50 -15.41 46.34 9.39
N GLY A 51 -15.00 45.23 10.01
CA GLY A 51 -14.45 45.24 11.37
C GLY A 51 -14.60 43.89 12.03
N LEU A 52 -13.56 43.04 11.87
CA LEU A 52 -13.23 41.78 12.59
C LEU A 52 -12.85 40.64 11.63
N LEU A 53 -11.85 40.86 10.77
CA LEU A 53 -11.28 39.78 9.95
C LEU A 53 -9.75 39.86 9.83
N PHE A 54 -9.06 40.25 10.91
CA PHE A 54 -7.59 40.24 10.97
C PHE A 54 -6.99 39.34 12.06
N ILE A 55 -7.81 38.63 12.86
CA ILE A 55 -7.32 37.73 13.92
C ILE A 55 -7.27 36.25 13.46
N ALA A 56 -7.95 35.87 12.37
CA ALA A 56 -8.00 34.49 11.91
C ALA A 56 -6.72 34.00 11.17
N LEU A 57 -5.93 34.91 10.57
CA LEU A 57 -4.73 34.54 9.81
C LEU A 57 -3.49 34.30 10.70
N TRP A 58 -3.40 34.95 11.87
CA TRP A 58 -2.31 34.70 12.83
C TRP A 58 -2.53 33.44 13.67
N GLY A 59 -3.81 33.07 13.90
CA GLY A 59 -4.16 31.86 14.64
C GLY A 59 -3.82 30.56 13.92
N VAL A 60 -3.94 30.51 12.58
CA VAL A 60 -3.65 29.30 11.80
C VAL A 60 -2.14 29.06 11.68
N SER A 61 -1.34 30.12 11.48
CA SER A 61 0.13 30.00 11.36
C SER A 61 0.82 29.67 12.70
N ALA A 62 0.31 30.16 13.82
CA ALA A 62 0.86 29.84 15.13
C ALA A 62 0.55 28.39 15.57
N VAL A 63 -0.63 27.86 15.19
CA VAL A 63 -1.00 26.46 15.45
C VAL A 63 -0.15 25.51 14.59
N SER A 64 0.06 25.80 13.30
CA SER A 64 0.91 24.96 12.46
C SER A 64 2.37 24.94 12.90
N ALA A 65 2.94 26.08 13.34
CA ALA A 65 4.31 26.14 13.84
C ALA A 65 4.49 25.38 15.18
N ALA A 66 3.51 25.47 16.08
CA ALA A 66 3.52 24.73 17.33
C ALA A 66 3.40 23.21 17.11
N ASP A 67 2.54 22.78 16.19
CA ASP A 67 2.40 21.38 15.82
C ASP A 67 3.69 20.83 15.19
N THR A 68 4.29 21.57 14.25
CA THR A 68 5.59 21.20 13.65
C THR A 68 6.70 21.07 14.71
N ALA A 69 6.73 21.97 15.71
CA ALA A 69 7.71 21.90 16.80
C ALA A 69 7.51 20.67 17.69
N ARG A 70 6.27 20.26 17.97
CA ARG A 70 5.97 19.04 18.75
C ARG A 70 6.35 17.77 18.00
N VAL A 71 6.05 17.70 16.71
CA VAL A 71 6.47 16.57 15.85
C VAL A 71 8.00 16.48 15.80
N ALA A 72 8.69 17.60 15.58
CA ALA A 72 10.15 17.64 15.60
C ALA A 72 10.73 17.17 16.95
N ALA A 73 10.07 17.51 18.07
CA ALA A 73 10.49 17.03 19.39
C ALA A 73 10.34 15.51 19.55
N LEU A 74 9.27 14.91 19.00
CA LEU A 74 9.10 13.44 19.01
C LEU A 74 10.19 12.75 18.18
N HIS A 75 10.49 13.26 16.98
CA HIS A 75 11.59 12.73 16.16
C HIS A 75 12.96 12.87 16.84
N LYS A 76 13.22 14.01 17.47
CA LYS A 76 14.45 14.23 18.24
C LYS A 76 14.57 13.25 19.41
N ALA A 77 13.46 13.00 20.12
CA ALA A 77 13.42 12.03 21.21
C ALA A 77 13.69 10.61 20.71
N HIS A 78 13.10 10.22 19.57
CA HIS A 78 13.38 8.93 18.92
C HIS A 78 14.85 8.78 18.55
N ALA A 79 15.43 9.77 17.88
CA ALA A 79 16.83 9.76 17.47
C ALA A 79 17.78 9.66 18.68
N ALA A 80 17.49 10.39 19.77
CA ALA A 80 18.28 10.33 21.00
C ALA A 80 18.19 8.95 21.68
N ALA A 81 17.00 8.36 21.75
CA ALA A 81 16.81 7.01 22.29
C ALA A 81 17.59 5.97 21.47
N HIS A 82 17.51 6.07 20.14
CA HIS A 82 18.25 5.19 19.24
C HIS A 82 19.77 5.34 19.38
N GLN A 83 20.28 6.57 19.44
CA GLN A 83 21.72 6.82 19.62
C GLN A 83 22.25 6.21 20.92
N LYS A 84 21.51 6.37 22.03
CA LYS A 84 21.86 5.77 23.32
C LYS A 84 21.86 4.24 23.24
N PHE A 85 20.86 3.66 22.57
CA PHE A 85 20.79 2.21 22.36
C PHE A 85 21.96 1.71 21.51
N ALA A 86 22.26 2.37 20.39
CA ALA A 86 23.36 2.01 19.50
C ALA A 86 24.72 2.03 20.22
N GLN A 87 24.97 3.02 21.09
CA GLN A 87 26.17 3.07 21.93
C GLN A 87 26.26 1.86 22.86
N GLY A 88 25.18 1.53 23.57
CA GLY A 88 25.17 0.35 24.45
C GLY A 88 25.31 -0.98 23.69
N VAL A 89 24.72 -1.08 22.49
CA VAL A 89 24.88 -2.25 21.62
C VAL A 89 26.34 -2.43 21.19
N GLU A 90 27.04 -1.34 20.84
CA GLU A 90 28.45 -1.39 20.49
C GLU A 90 29.32 -1.84 21.68
N GLU A 91 29.06 -1.34 22.89
CA GLU A 91 29.75 -1.80 24.10
C GLU A 91 29.59 -3.31 24.33
N VAL A 92 28.39 -3.86 24.08
CA VAL A 92 28.15 -5.30 24.18
C VAL A 92 28.85 -6.06 23.06
N ALA A 93 28.81 -5.56 21.82
CA ALA A 93 29.48 -6.19 20.69
C ALA A 93 31.00 -6.30 20.91
N GLN A 94 31.62 -5.30 21.54
CA GLN A 94 33.05 -5.31 21.89
C GLN A 94 33.43 -6.43 22.87
N LEU A 95 32.53 -6.83 23.78
CA LEU A 95 32.73 -8.00 24.66
C LEU A 95 32.82 -9.31 23.86
N CYS A 96 32.17 -9.35 22.70
CA CYS A 96 32.12 -10.52 21.83
C CYS A 96 33.23 -10.53 20.77
N ASP A 97 33.84 -9.40 20.41
CA ASP A 97 34.77 -9.30 19.27
C ASP A 97 35.93 -10.31 19.33
N ALA A 98 36.52 -10.51 20.50
CA ALA A 98 37.68 -11.40 20.67
C ALA A 98 37.31 -12.90 20.71
N THR A 99 36.06 -13.24 21.05
CA THR A 99 35.66 -14.64 21.34
C THR A 99 34.62 -15.18 20.36
N GLN A 100 33.74 -14.30 19.85
CA GLN A 100 32.58 -14.62 19.01
C GLN A 100 32.34 -13.47 17.98
N PRO A 101 33.22 -13.27 17.00
CA PRO A 101 33.16 -12.12 16.08
C PRO A 101 31.89 -12.09 15.20
N ASP A 102 31.33 -13.26 14.84
CA ASP A 102 30.07 -13.32 14.11
C ASP A 102 28.87 -12.89 14.97
N VAL A 103 28.89 -13.19 16.27
CA VAL A 103 27.89 -12.72 17.22
C VAL A 103 28.00 -11.20 17.39
N ALA A 104 29.21 -10.66 17.50
CA ALA A 104 29.43 -9.22 17.55
C ALA A 104 28.86 -8.51 16.31
N ARG A 105 29.04 -9.10 15.11
CA ARG A 105 28.43 -8.59 13.87
C ARG A 105 26.91 -8.61 13.92
N GLN A 106 26.30 -9.71 14.38
CA GLN A 106 24.84 -9.82 14.53
C GLN A 106 24.28 -8.82 15.56
N ILE A 107 25.00 -8.59 16.65
CA ILE A 107 24.63 -7.58 17.67
C ILE A 107 24.63 -6.18 17.05
N ARG A 108 25.67 -5.82 16.29
CA ARG A 108 25.78 -4.50 15.65
C ARG A 108 24.66 -4.23 14.63
N ILE A 109 24.14 -5.25 13.96
CA ILE A 109 22.98 -5.10 13.04
C ILE A 109 21.74 -4.56 13.79
N LEU A 110 21.59 -4.86 15.09
CA LEU A 110 20.47 -4.35 15.88
C LEU A 110 20.51 -2.83 16.06
N ALA A 111 21.69 -2.21 15.96
CA ALA A 111 21.88 -0.77 16.10
C ALA A 111 21.70 0.00 14.78
N ILE A 112 21.49 -0.66 13.64
CA ILE A 112 21.17 0.03 12.40
C ILE A 112 19.80 0.71 12.56
N PRO A 113 19.64 1.99 12.20
CA PRO A 113 18.37 2.70 12.31
C PRO A 113 17.24 1.93 11.65
N PHE A 114 16.09 1.83 12.30
CA PHE A 114 14.96 1.02 11.81
C PHE A 114 14.50 1.41 10.40
N ALA A 115 14.60 2.69 10.04
CA ALA A 115 14.27 3.19 8.71
C ALA A 115 15.30 2.81 7.62
N GLU A 116 16.50 2.44 8.01
CA GLU A 116 17.61 2.05 7.14
C GLU A 116 17.79 0.52 7.07
N GLN A 117 16.94 -0.23 7.78
CA GLN A 117 16.98 -1.69 7.77
C GLN A 117 16.58 -2.23 6.40
N THR A 118 17.48 -2.99 5.77
CA THR A 118 17.24 -3.68 4.50
C THR A 118 16.59 -5.05 4.69
N VAL A 119 16.66 -5.62 5.91
CA VAL A 119 15.99 -6.87 6.28
C VAL A 119 14.48 -6.63 6.34
N ASN A 120 13.68 -7.63 5.99
CA ASN A 120 12.22 -7.56 6.08
C ASN A 120 11.76 -7.36 7.54
N VAL A 121 11.70 -6.08 7.96
CA VAL A 121 11.24 -5.61 9.26
C VAL A 121 9.79 -5.97 9.57
N ASP A 122 9.02 -6.49 8.58
CA ASP A 122 7.66 -6.99 8.79
C ASP A 122 7.60 -8.48 9.12
N GLU A 123 8.63 -9.26 8.84
CA GLU A 123 8.61 -10.69 9.14
C GLU A 123 8.98 -10.94 10.60
N LEU A 124 7.99 -10.74 11.48
CA LEU A 124 8.13 -11.06 12.89
C LEU A 124 8.11 -12.59 13.10
N PRO A 125 9.04 -13.14 13.91
CA PRO A 125 9.07 -14.57 14.22
C PRO A 125 7.72 -15.11 14.66
N ARG A 126 7.26 -16.22 14.07
CA ARG A 126 5.99 -16.85 14.47
C ARG A 126 6.09 -17.56 15.81
N LYS A 127 7.21 -18.24 16.08
CA LYS A 127 7.44 -18.94 17.34
C LYS A 127 7.95 -17.95 18.39
N VAL A 128 7.47 -18.11 19.60
CA VAL A 128 7.99 -17.39 20.77
C VAL A 128 9.45 -17.80 20.97
N GLN A 129 10.32 -16.83 21.22
CA GLN A 129 11.74 -17.09 21.44
C GLN A 129 11.91 -17.99 22.67
N ALA A 130 12.70 -19.04 22.51
CA ALA A 130 13.04 -19.93 23.61
C ALA A 130 13.86 -19.18 24.67
N GLU A 131 13.73 -19.60 25.93
CA GLU A 131 14.63 -19.13 26.98
C GLU A 131 16.07 -19.58 26.69
N ASP A 132 17.03 -18.81 27.20
CA ASP A 132 18.45 -19.17 27.08
C ASP A 132 18.70 -20.57 27.68
N PRO A 133 19.52 -21.42 27.03
CA PRO A 133 19.80 -22.76 27.53
C PRO A 133 20.36 -22.75 28.95
N PRO A 134 20.00 -23.74 29.79
CA PRO A 134 20.66 -23.90 31.08
C PRO A 134 22.14 -24.25 30.87
N GLY A 135 23.04 -23.61 31.61
CA GLY A 135 24.48 -23.92 31.59
C GLY A 135 25.34 -23.13 30.60
N LEU A 136 24.85 -22.01 30.05
CA LEU A 136 25.69 -21.11 29.23
C LEU A 136 26.95 -20.66 30.00
N PRO A 137 28.12 -20.55 29.32
CA PRO A 137 29.34 -19.98 29.87
C PRO A 137 29.09 -18.60 30.49
N GLU A 138 29.82 -18.26 31.55
CA GLU A 138 29.61 -17.00 32.29
C GLU A 138 29.77 -15.76 31.41
N ALA A 139 30.83 -15.71 30.59
CA ALA A 139 31.07 -14.63 29.64
C ALA A 139 29.92 -14.49 28.61
N GLU A 140 29.34 -15.60 28.16
CA GLU A 140 28.21 -15.56 27.23
C GLU A 140 26.92 -15.08 27.91
N ARG A 141 26.69 -15.56 29.14
CA ARG A 141 25.56 -15.13 29.96
C ARG A 141 25.60 -13.63 30.24
N GLU A 142 26.79 -13.09 30.51
CA GLU A 142 26.98 -11.67 30.82
C GLU A 142 26.53 -10.77 29.66
N TRP A 143 27.05 -10.99 28.45
CA TRP A 143 26.69 -10.14 27.31
C TRP A 143 25.22 -10.33 26.91
N ARG A 144 24.66 -11.54 27.00
CA ARG A 144 23.23 -11.81 26.71
C ARG A 144 22.31 -11.07 27.68
N VAL A 145 22.64 -11.04 28.97
CA VAL A 145 21.87 -10.31 29.98
C VAL A 145 21.95 -8.80 29.73
N LYS A 146 23.15 -8.27 29.44
CA LYS A 146 23.34 -6.85 29.09
C LYS A 146 22.53 -6.47 27.84
N LEU A 147 22.61 -7.27 26.77
CA LEU A 147 21.86 -7.04 25.54
C LEU A 147 20.35 -7.08 25.76
N ARG A 148 19.85 -8.07 26.52
CA ARG A 148 18.41 -8.18 26.85
C ARG A 148 17.93 -6.96 27.63
N LYS A 149 18.72 -6.48 28.60
CA LYS A 149 18.40 -5.26 29.35
C LYS A 149 18.36 -4.04 28.43
N LEU A 150 19.38 -3.85 27.59
CA LEU A 150 19.42 -2.73 26.63
C LEU A 150 18.20 -2.72 25.70
N ARG A 151 17.86 -3.88 25.12
CA ARG A 151 16.69 -4.03 24.26
C ARG A 151 15.40 -3.73 25.02
N ALA A 152 15.24 -4.24 26.24
CA ALA A 152 14.05 -3.99 27.06
C ALA A 152 13.90 -2.51 27.46
N ASP A 153 14.99 -1.85 27.86
CA ASP A 153 14.98 -0.44 28.21
C ASP A 153 14.64 0.42 26.97
N TYR A 154 15.24 0.12 25.82
CA TYR A 154 14.97 0.81 24.55
C TYR A 154 13.53 0.61 24.09
N THR A 155 13.03 -0.61 24.05
CA THR A 155 11.66 -0.90 23.60
C THR A 155 10.60 -0.28 24.51
N ASN A 156 10.86 -0.20 25.81
CA ASN A 156 9.99 0.53 26.74
C ASN A 156 9.95 2.03 26.43
N GLU A 157 11.09 2.64 26.15
CA GLU A 157 11.17 4.05 25.78
C GLU A 157 10.42 4.34 24.47
N LEU A 158 10.61 3.50 23.45
CA LEU A 158 9.89 3.61 22.17
C LEU A 158 8.38 3.43 22.34
N TYR A 159 7.94 2.48 23.16
CA TYR A 159 6.53 2.27 23.44
C TYR A 159 5.90 3.51 24.09
N LEU A 160 6.56 4.12 25.08
CA LEU A 160 6.09 5.38 25.69
C LEU A 160 6.10 6.55 24.70
N LEU A 161 7.10 6.61 23.81
CA LEU A 161 7.14 7.61 22.74
C LEU A 161 5.97 7.42 21.75
N SER A 162 5.61 6.17 21.44
CA SER A 162 4.46 5.88 20.57
C SER A 162 3.14 6.35 21.18
N ARG A 163 2.98 6.24 22.51
CA ARG A 163 1.82 6.76 23.25
C ARG A 163 1.75 8.29 23.18
N ARG A 164 2.89 8.98 23.29
CA ARG A 164 2.98 10.44 23.10
C ARG A 164 2.67 10.84 21.66
N ALA A 165 3.18 10.10 20.68
CA ALA A 165 2.85 10.34 19.28
C ALA A 165 1.34 10.24 19.00
N ILE A 166 0.65 9.28 19.62
CA ILE A 166 -0.83 9.20 19.57
C ILE A 166 -1.49 10.46 20.15
N GLN A 167 -1.02 10.94 21.31
CA GLN A 167 -1.56 12.14 21.96
C GLN A 167 -1.39 13.39 21.08
N GLU A 168 -0.31 13.46 20.30
CA GLU A 168 -0.03 14.55 19.35
C GLU A 168 -0.59 14.28 17.92
N ASN A 169 -1.53 13.33 17.78
CA ASN A 169 -2.16 12.96 16.50
C ASN A 169 -1.18 12.48 15.40
N GLN A 170 -0.03 11.93 15.79
CA GLN A 170 0.99 11.40 14.87
C GLN A 170 0.86 9.88 14.69
N ALA A 171 -0.22 9.44 14.04
CA ALA A 171 -0.55 8.03 13.86
C ALA A 171 0.55 7.25 13.10
N SER A 172 1.10 7.81 12.01
CA SER A 172 2.21 7.20 11.25
C SER A 172 3.44 6.95 12.12
N LEU A 173 3.84 7.95 12.90
CA LEU A 173 5.00 7.85 13.80
C LEU A 173 4.74 6.84 14.92
N ALA A 174 3.56 6.86 15.53
CA ALA A 174 3.18 5.90 16.56
C ALA A 174 3.26 4.45 16.05
N TYR A 175 2.71 4.20 14.87
CA TYR A 175 2.74 2.86 14.25
C TYR A 175 4.17 2.42 13.92
N ARG A 176 5.01 3.32 13.38
CA ARG A 176 6.44 3.06 13.12
C ARG A 176 7.18 2.67 14.39
N LEU A 177 6.98 3.40 15.49
CA LEU A 177 7.60 3.12 16.78
C LEU A 177 7.16 1.76 17.36
N ILE A 178 5.87 1.41 17.24
CA ILE A 178 5.36 0.09 17.68
C ILE A 178 5.99 -1.05 16.88
N ARG A 179 6.18 -0.87 15.57
CA ARG A 179 6.88 -1.87 14.73
C ARG A 179 8.34 -2.01 15.13
N GLU A 180 9.02 -0.91 15.42
CA GLU A 180 10.39 -0.96 15.92
C GLU A 180 10.47 -1.67 17.28
N VAL A 181 9.49 -1.47 18.17
CA VAL A 181 9.36 -2.25 19.41
C VAL A 181 9.25 -3.74 19.11
N ALA A 182 8.39 -4.14 18.16
CA ALA A 182 8.24 -5.55 17.79
C ALA A 182 9.49 -6.14 17.12
N PHE A 183 10.22 -5.35 16.34
CA PHE A 183 11.49 -5.75 15.74
C PHE A 183 12.57 -5.97 16.82
N GLN A 184 12.72 -5.01 17.73
CA GLN A 184 13.69 -5.06 18.81
C GLN A 184 13.28 -5.99 19.95
N SER A 185 12.00 -6.34 20.08
CA SER A 185 11.50 -7.33 21.03
C SER A 185 10.34 -8.13 20.39
N PRO A 186 10.67 -9.20 19.64
CA PRO A 186 9.69 -9.99 18.90
C PRO A 186 8.55 -10.57 19.74
N ASP A 187 8.76 -10.75 21.04
CA ASP A 187 7.76 -11.30 21.96
C ASP A 187 7.09 -10.25 22.85
N ASP A 188 7.29 -8.95 22.59
CA ASP A 188 6.60 -7.90 23.35
C ASP A 188 5.09 -8.00 23.12
N PRO A 189 4.31 -8.35 24.16
CA PRO A 189 2.89 -8.59 24.00
C PRO A 189 2.11 -7.32 23.67
N ARG A 190 2.60 -6.15 24.07
CA ARG A 190 1.96 -4.87 23.80
C ARG A 190 2.08 -4.53 22.33
N ALA A 191 3.28 -4.66 21.76
CA ALA A 191 3.52 -4.39 20.36
C ALA A 191 2.82 -5.41 19.45
N ARG A 192 2.90 -6.70 19.79
CA ARG A 192 2.19 -7.77 19.05
C ARG A 192 0.68 -7.54 19.03
N THR A 193 0.09 -7.22 20.17
CA THR A 193 -1.35 -6.93 20.26
C THR A 193 -1.73 -5.69 19.45
N ALA A 194 -0.93 -4.62 19.55
CA ALA A 194 -1.15 -3.40 18.77
C ALA A 194 -1.05 -3.62 17.25
N LEU A 195 -0.24 -4.60 16.81
CA LEU A 195 -0.10 -5.04 15.43
C LEU A 195 -1.13 -6.13 15.03
N GLY A 196 -2.09 -6.45 15.89
CA GLY A 196 -3.18 -7.39 15.60
C GLY A 196 -2.84 -8.87 15.81
N TYR A 197 -1.67 -9.20 16.36
CA TYR A 197 -1.32 -10.57 16.71
C TYR A 197 -1.89 -10.97 18.07
N LYS A 198 -2.15 -12.27 18.24
CA LYS A 198 -2.42 -12.90 19.53
C LYS A 198 -1.50 -14.09 19.72
N ARG A 199 -1.12 -14.34 20.98
CA ARG A 199 -0.37 -15.52 21.35
C ARG A 199 -1.31 -16.71 21.52
N VAL A 200 -1.02 -17.82 20.84
CA VAL A 200 -1.70 -19.11 21.00
C VAL A 200 -0.63 -20.15 21.27
N LYS A 201 -0.57 -20.66 22.51
CA LYS A 201 0.52 -21.52 22.99
C LYS A 201 1.88 -20.82 22.80
N ASP A 202 2.76 -21.40 22.01
CA ASP A 202 4.14 -20.94 21.75
C ASP A 202 4.26 -20.21 20.40
N GLU A 203 3.14 -19.73 19.85
CA GLU A 203 3.13 -19.03 18.57
C GLU A 203 2.36 -17.71 18.64
N TRP A 204 2.90 -16.69 17.97
CA TRP A 204 2.20 -15.48 17.56
C TRP A 204 1.48 -15.74 16.25
N THR A 205 0.18 -15.45 16.23
CA THR A 205 -0.67 -15.70 15.08
C THR A 205 -1.75 -14.63 14.97
N THR A 206 -2.33 -14.49 13.80
CA THR A 206 -3.47 -13.60 13.59
C THR A 206 -4.77 -14.26 14.10
N PRO A 207 -5.84 -13.49 14.33
CA PRO A 207 -7.11 -14.03 14.78
C PRO A 207 -7.68 -15.15 13.90
N PHE A 208 -7.71 -14.96 12.58
CA PHE A 208 -8.26 -15.95 11.65
C PHE A 208 -7.33 -17.16 11.48
N ALA A 209 -6.01 -16.99 11.40
CA ALA A 209 -5.08 -18.13 11.35
C ALA A 209 -5.21 -19.04 12.60
N ALA A 210 -5.41 -18.46 13.79
CA ALA A 210 -5.69 -19.24 14.99
C ALA A 210 -7.02 -20.01 14.91
N GLU A 211 -8.06 -19.42 14.34
CA GLU A 211 -9.34 -20.10 14.13
C GLU A 211 -9.19 -21.28 13.17
N MET A 212 -8.42 -21.11 12.09
CA MET A 212 -8.14 -22.19 11.14
C MET A 212 -7.34 -23.33 11.78
N LYS A 213 -6.37 -23.00 12.64
CA LYS A 213 -5.64 -23.99 13.44
C LYS A 213 -6.54 -24.72 14.44
N GLN A 214 -7.48 -24.02 15.09
CA GLN A 214 -8.48 -24.66 15.97
C GLN A 214 -9.36 -25.65 15.20
N LYS A 215 -9.61 -25.40 13.91
CA LYS A 215 -10.30 -26.32 12.98
C LYS A 215 -9.38 -27.44 12.45
N GLY A 216 -8.16 -27.58 12.97
CA GLY A 216 -7.21 -28.62 12.56
C GLY A 216 -6.59 -28.40 11.17
N LYS A 217 -6.58 -27.15 10.69
CA LYS A 217 -6.02 -26.78 9.38
C LYS A 217 -4.70 -26.05 9.51
N ILE A 218 -3.84 -26.25 8.51
CA ILE A 218 -2.62 -25.47 8.30
C ILE A 218 -2.66 -24.84 6.92
N TRP A 219 -1.99 -23.69 6.77
CA TRP A 219 -1.85 -23.05 5.46
C TRP A 219 -0.81 -23.78 4.63
N HIS A 220 -1.16 -24.13 3.40
CA HIS A 220 -0.27 -24.71 2.41
C HIS A 220 -0.27 -23.84 1.14
N ARG A 221 0.91 -23.39 0.70
CA ARG A 221 1.08 -22.42 -0.42
C ARG A 221 0.34 -22.77 -1.73
N ARG A 222 0.09 -24.06 -1.98
CA ARG A 222 -0.63 -24.54 -3.18
C ARG A 222 -2.10 -24.88 -2.94
N PHE A 223 -2.48 -25.17 -1.70
CA PHE A 223 -3.78 -25.79 -1.38
C PHE A 223 -4.60 -24.99 -0.37
N GLY A 224 -4.07 -23.87 0.10
CA GLY A 224 -4.68 -23.01 1.11
C GLY A 224 -4.79 -23.73 2.45
N TRP A 225 -5.88 -23.47 3.17
CA TRP A 225 -6.13 -24.10 4.46
C TRP A 225 -6.62 -25.54 4.33
N ILE A 226 -5.74 -26.48 4.66
CA ILE A 226 -5.94 -27.93 4.53
C ILE A 226 -5.59 -28.64 5.85
N ALA A 227 -6.18 -29.80 6.10
CA ALA A 227 -5.75 -30.64 7.21
C ALA A 227 -4.34 -31.20 6.91
N GLU A 228 -3.43 -31.15 7.88
CA GLU A 228 -2.03 -31.57 7.70
C GLU A 228 -1.91 -33.00 7.14
N LYS A 229 -2.74 -33.92 7.64
CA LYS A 229 -2.80 -35.33 7.19
C LYS A 229 -3.19 -35.52 5.72
N ASP A 230 -3.81 -34.53 5.10
CA ASP A 230 -4.36 -34.61 3.74
C ASP A 230 -3.38 -34.08 2.69
N ILE A 231 -2.31 -33.39 3.11
CA ILE A 231 -1.30 -32.80 2.21
C ILE A 231 -0.68 -33.84 1.26
N PRO A 232 -0.20 -35.02 1.72
CA PRO A 232 0.42 -35.99 0.81
C PRO A 232 -0.52 -36.45 -0.31
N LYS A 233 -1.83 -36.53 -0.05
CA LYS A 233 -2.84 -36.87 -1.07
C LYS A 233 -3.01 -35.75 -2.08
N TYR A 234 -3.01 -34.50 -1.62
CA TYR A 234 -3.07 -33.34 -2.51
C TYR A 234 -1.83 -33.22 -3.39
N GLU A 235 -0.64 -33.51 -2.85
CA GLU A 235 0.60 -33.58 -3.62
C GLU A 235 0.58 -34.72 -4.64
N ALA A 236 -0.04 -35.84 -4.32
CA ALA A 236 -0.27 -36.97 -5.23
C ALA A 236 -1.40 -36.74 -6.26
N GLY A 237 -1.94 -35.52 -6.38
CA GLY A 237 -2.96 -35.19 -7.38
C GLY A 237 -4.39 -35.62 -6.99
N GLN A 238 -4.63 -36.01 -5.75
CA GLN A 238 -5.98 -36.27 -5.24
C GLN A 238 -6.58 -35.01 -4.61
N ARG A 239 -7.90 -34.86 -4.62
CA ARG A 239 -8.63 -33.73 -4.05
C ARG A 239 -9.82 -34.23 -3.26
N LEU A 240 -10.06 -33.63 -2.10
CA LEU A 240 -11.24 -33.91 -1.30
C LEU A 240 -12.39 -33.02 -1.79
N TYR A 241 -13.39 -33.62 -2.43
CA TYR A 241 -14.56 -32.92 -2.97
C TYR A 241 -15.83 -33.58 -2.43
N ASN A 242 -16.66 -32.83 -1.70
CA ASN A 242 -17.89 -33.32 -1.06
C ASN A 242 -17.70 -34.62 -0.26
N GLY A 243 -16.59 -34.73 0.47
CA GLY A 243 -16.26 -35.90 1.31
C GLY A 243 -15.67 -37.10 0.55
N GLN A 244 -15.49 -37.00 -0.78
CA GLN A 244 -14.92 -38.05 -1.61
C GLN A 244 -13.55 -37.64 -2.17
N TRP A 245 -12.62 -38.58 -2.25
CA TRP A 245 -11.33 -38.39 -2.90
C TRP A 245 -11.48 -38.60 -4.41
N ILE A 246 -11.18 -37.56 -5.17
CA ILE A 246 -11.19 -37.55 -6.64
C ILE A 246 -9.84 -37.08 -7.19
N THR A 247 -9.60 -37.18 -8.49
CA THR A 247 -8.38 -36.61 -9.09
C THR A 247 -8.49 -35.09 -9.21
N ALA A 248 -7.36 -34.40 -9.28
CA ALA A 248 -7.29 -32.95 -9.46
C ALA A 248 -7.96 -32.49 -10.77
N GLU A 249 -7.83 -33.27 -11.85
CA GLU A 249 -8.45 -32.98 -13.15
C GLU A 249 -9.98 -33.07 -13.06
N LYS A 250 -10.50 -34.08 -12.34
CA LYS A 250 -11.93 -34.22 -12.11
C LYS A 250 -12.46 -33.06 -11.25
N GLU A 251 -11.72 -32.64 -10.21
CA GLU A 251 -12.10 -31.46 -9.44
C GLU A 251 -12.13 -30.20 -10.32
N ALA A 252 -11.12 -29.99 -11.14
CA ALA A 252 -11.02 -28.83 -12.03
C ALA A 252 -12.15 -28.76 -13.08
N LEU A 253 -12.64 -29.92 -13.53
CA LEU A 253 -13.81 -30.01 -14.39
C LEU A 253 -15.09 -29.64 -13.63
N LEU A 254 -15.28 -30.17 -12.42
CA LEU A 254 -16.45 -29.88 -11.57
C LEU A 254 -16.53 -28.41 -11.16
N ARG A 255 -15.37 -27.76 -11.00
CA ARG A 255 -15.24 -26.34 -10.62
C ARG A 255 -15.01 -25.41 -11.81
N SER A 256 -15.23 -25.88 -13.04
CA SER A 256 -15.04 -25.09 -14.26
C SER A 256 -15.97 -23.89 -14.37
N ARG A 257 -17.17 -23.99 -13.81
CA ARG A 257 -18.09 -22.87 -13.65
C ARG A 257 -17.69 -22.01 -12.47
N PHE A 258 -17.58 -20.70 -12.67
CA PHE A 258 -17.19 -19.75 -11.62
C PHE A 258 -18.08 -19.81 -10.36
N ASP A 259 -19.38 -20.08 -10.51
CA ASP A 259 -20.29 -20.21 -9.36
C ASP A 259 -19.90 -21.39 -8.43
N ASN A 260 -19.25 -22.42 -8.99
CA ASN A 260 -18.71 -23.58 -8.28
C ASN A 260 -17.18 -23.51 -8.09
N GLY A 261 -16.58 -22.36 -8.39
CA GLY A 261 -15.13 -22.15 -8.33
C GLY A 261 -14.55 -22.40 -6.94
N TRP A 262 -13.23 -22.48 -6.87
CA TRP A 262 -12.52 -22.49 -5.60
C TRP A 262 -12.75 -21.18 -4.84
N ARG A 263 -12.85 -21.30 -3.51
CA ARG A 263 -12.93 -20.19 -2.56
C ARG A 263 -11.76 -20.32 -1.60
N ILE A 264 -10.87 -19.34 -1.62
CA ILE A 264 -9.62 -19.34 -0.83
C ILE A 264 -9.68 -18.15 0.13
N PRO A 265 -10.19 -18.34 1.37
CA PRO A 265 -10.18 -17.28 2.36
C PRO A 265 -8.82 -17.16 3.05
N THR A 266 -8.39 -15.93 3.27
CA THR A 266 -7.23 -15.54 4.08
C THR A 266 -7.68 -14.61 5.23
N GLU A 267 -6.74 -13.90 5.87
CA GLU A 267 -7.08 -13.00 6.97
C GLU A 267 -7.93 -11.82 6.47
N HIS A 268 -7.57 -11.25 5.32
CA HIS A 268 -8.17 -10.03 4.80
C HIS A 268 -8.88 -10.23 3.46
N PHE A 269 -8.63 -11.32 2.75
CA PHE A 269 -9.15 -11.53 1.39
C PHE A 269 -9.99 -12.81 1.24
N LEU A 270 -10.85 -12.80 0.23
CA LEU A 270 -11.47 -13.98 -0.33
C LEU A 270 -11.18 -14.04 -1.83
N ILE A 271 -10.33 -14.96 -2.24
CA ILE A 271 -10.09 -15.23 -3.66
C ILE A 271 -11.13 -16.24 -4.16
N ARG A 272 -11.84 -15.89 -5.22
CA ARG A 272 -12.75 -16.78 -5.95
C ARG A 272 -12.23 -16.99 -7.36
N THR A 273 -12.09 -18.25 -7.76
CA THR A 273 -11.56 -18.57 -9.09
C THR A 273 -12.09 -19.89 -9.64
N ASN A 274 -12.28 -19.97 -10.95
CA ASN A 274 -12.44 -21.22 -11.70
C ASN A 274 -11.20 -21.60 -12.53
N HIS A 275 -10.08 -20.90 -12.34
CA HIS A 275 -8.82 -21.22 -13.00
C HIS A 275 -8.16 -22.45 -12.37
N SER A 276 -7.64 -22.31 -11.14
CA SER A 276 -7.08 -23.41 -10.35
C SER A 276 -6.99 -23.03 -8.87
N LEU A 277 -6.97 -24.04 -7.99
CA LEU A 277 -6.74 -23.83 -6.55
C LEU A 277 -5.38 -23.19 -6.30
N GLU A 278 -4.35 -23.69 -6.97
CA GLU A 278 -2.96 -23.29 -6.83
C GLU A 278 -2.78 -21.82 -7.19
N ARG A 279 -3.35 -21.37 -8.32
CA ARG A 279 -3.29 -19.96 -8.72
C ARG A 279 -4.03 -19.07 -7.73
N GLY A 280 -5.18 -19.51 -7.24
CA GLY A 280 -5.92 -18.81 -6.19
C GLY A 280 -5.09 -18.63 -4.91
N CYS A 281 -4.32 -19.65 -4.50
CA CYS A 281 -3.44 -19.57 -3.34
C CYS A 281 -2.24 -18.65 -3.56
N GLN A 282 -1.62 -18.68 -4.75
CA GLN A 282 -0.53 -17.77 -5.11
C GLN A 282 -0.98 -16.31 -5.05
N MET A 283 -2.15 -15.99 -5.63
CA MET A 283 -2.72 -14.65 -5.55
C MET A 283 -3.04 -14.26 -4.10
N ALA A 284 -3.59 -15.20 -3.31
CA ALA A 284 -3.92 -14.97 -1.90
C ALA A 284 -2.68 -14.60 -1.07
N GLU A 285 -1.54 -15.28 -1.28
CA GLU A 285 -0.28 -14.93 -0.63
C GLU A 285 0.21 -13.54 -1.07
N ALA A 286 0.20 -13.26 -2.37
CA ALA A 286 0.65 -11.98 -2.92
C ALA A 286 -0.13 -10.79 -2.34
N VAL A 287 -1.47 -10.88 -2.28
CA VAL A 287 -2.29 -9.77 -1.76
C VAL A 287 -2.20 -9.61 -0.24
N GLU A 288 -1.93 -10.68 0.52
CA GLU A 288 -1.70 -10.58 1.96
C GLU A 288 -0.37 -9.87 2.27
N VAL A 289 0.69 -10.18 1.51
CA VAL A 289 1.97 -9.47 1.61
C VAL A 289 1.79 -8.00 1.23
N PHE A 290 1.14 -7.73 0.09
CA PHE A 290 0.87 -6.37 -0.35
C PHE A 290 0.02 -5.59 0.66
N HIS A 291 -1.02 -6.22 1.22
CA HIS A 291 -1.86 -5.61 2.25
C HIS A 291 -1.06 -5.29 3.52
N ALA A 292 -0.19 -6.18 3.99
CA ALA A 292 0.67 -5.91 5.14
C ALA A 292 1.56 -4.67 4.91
N TYR A 293 2.20 -4.59 3.75
CA TYR A 293 2.95 -3.41 3.32
C TYR A 293 2.05 -2.16 3.26
N PHE A 294 0.89 -2.24 2.61
CA PHE A 294 0.00 -1.11 2.41
C PHE A 294 -0.52 -0.55 3.75
N LYS A 295 -0.95 -1.42 4.66
CA LYS A 295 -1.39 -1.02 6.01
C LYS A 295 -0.27 -0.38 6.82
N ARG A 296 0.97 -0.83 6.61
CA ARG A 296 2.17 -0.27 7.25
C ARG A 296 2.47 1.12 6.74
N GLU A 297 2.57 1.27 5.42
CA GLU A 297 2.95 2.54 4.82
C GLU A 297 1.86 3.60 5.02
N PHE A 298 0.60 3.22 4.85
CA PHE A 298 -0.53 4.14 4.92
C PHE A 298 -1.25 4.04 6.27
N ALA A 299 -0.54 3.75 7.36
CA ALA A 299 -1.15 3.50 8.68
C ALA A 299 -2.08 4.64 9.14
N ALA A 300 -1.68 5.91 8.94
CA ALA A 300 -2.49 7.07 9.31
C ALA A 300 -3.77 7.24 8.46
N PHE A 301 -3.81 6.65 7.25
CA PHE A 301 -5.02 6.63 6.43
C PHE A 301 -6.10 5.72 7.02
N PHE A 302 -5.70 4.55 7.53
CA PHE A 302 -6.64 3.55 8.02
C PHE A 302 -6.99 3.65 9.49
N SER A 303 -6.08 4.21 10.28
CA SER A 303 -6.18 4.19 11.73
C SER A 303 -5.88 5.57 12.27
N THR A 304 -6.90 6.21 12.83
CA THR A 304 -6.74 7.40 13.66
C THR A 304 -5.89 7.08 14.87
N SER A 305 -5.22 8.09 15.44
CA SER A 305 -4.48 7.92 16.72
C SER A 305 -5.35 7.31 17.83
N LEU A 306 -6.66 7.61 17.85
CA LEU A 306 -7.61 7.00 18.76
C LEU A 306 -7.76 5.48 18.53
N GLN A 307 -7.88 5.05 17.27
CA GLN A 307 -7.98 3.62 16.93
C GLN A 307 -6.69 2.87 17.25
N ILE A 308 -5.53 3.46 16.94
CA ILE A 308 -4.23 2.88 17.34
C ILE A 308 -4.14 2.81 18.87
N GLY A 309 -4.55 3.85 19.59
CA GLY A 309 -4.60 3.87 21.05
C GLY A 309 -5.44 2.74 21.64
N LYS A 310 -6.63 2.50 21.08
CA LYS A 310 -7.50 1.38 21.48
C LYS A 310 -6.82 0.02 21.27
N LEU A 311 -6.17 -0.19 20.12
CA LEU A 311 -5.43 -1.42 19.86
C LEU A 311 -4.28 -1.61 20.86
N MET A 312 -3.57 -0.54 21.19
CA MET A 312 -2.50 -0.57 22.21
C MET A 312 -3.03 -0.84 23.62
N ASP A 313 -4.26 -0.45 23.93
CA ASP A 313 -4.94 -0.75 25.20
C ASP A 313 -5.51 -2.19 25.22
N GLY A 314 -5.24 -3.00 24.19
CA GLY A 314 -5.74 -4.37 24.06
C GLY A 314 -7.23 -4.46 23.79
N GLN A 315 -7.88 -3.33 23.45
CA GLN A 315 -9.27 -3.34 23.04
C GLN A 315 -9.37 -3.88 21.62
N ARG A 316 -10.37 -4.73 21.35
CA ARG A 316 -10.69 -5.13 19.99
C ARG A 316 -10.95 -3.87 19.18
N GLY A 317 -10.27 -3.76 18.03
CA GLY A 317 -10.69 -2.84 16.97
C GLY A 317 -12.15 -3.10 16.60
N GLU A 318 -12.72 -2.23 15.77
CA GLU A 318 -14.04 -2.52 15.18
C GLU A 318 -14.05 -3.92 14.54
N ALA A 319 -15.24 -4.53 14.45
CA ALA A 319 -15.41 -5.85 13.83
C ALA A 319 -14.62 -5.92 12.52
N PRO A 320 -13.92 -7.04 12.24
CA PRO A 320 -13.13 -7.15 11.02
C PRO A 320 -14.02 -6.76 9.83
N PRO A 321 -13.54 -5.86 8.95
CA PRO A 321 -14.30 -5.52 7.75
C PRO A 321 -14.62 -6.81 6.98
N ASP A 322 -15.67 -6.76 6.16
CA ASP A 322 -15.92 -7.83 5.20
C ASP A 322 -14.62 -8.10 4.40
N LEU A 323 -14.37 -9.37 4.08
CA LEU A 323 -13.17 -9.76 3.33
C LEU A 323 -13.14 -9.01 2.00
N TYR A 324 -11.98 -8.51 1.61
CA TYR A 324 -11.75 -7.98 0.28
C TYR A 324 -11.92 -9.11 -0.74
N GLU A 325 -12.97 -9.03 -1.56
CA GLU A 325 -13.26 -10.06 -2.54
C GLU A 325 -12.48 -9.84 -3.85
N ILE A 326 -11.86 -10.90 -4.34
CA ILE A 326 -11.15 -10.93 -5.62
C ILE A 326 -11.73 -12.05 -6.48
N HIS A 327 -12.14 -11.73 -7.69
CA HIS A 327 -12.64 -12.67 -8.68
C HIS A 327 -11.61 -12.84 -9.80
N TYR A 328 -11.05 -14.04 -9.93
CA TYR A 328 -10.08 -14.39 -10.97
C TYR A 328 -10.68 -15.42 -11.93
N PHE A 329 -11.05 -14.98 -13.13
CA PHE A 329 -11.68 -15.84 -14.14
C PHE A 329 -10.64 -16.65 -14.92
N ARG A 330 -11.05 -17.83 -15.36
CA ARG A 330 -10.23 -18.71 -16.19
C ARG A 330 -9.88 -18.09 -17.54
N THR A 331 -10.78 -17.31 -18.13
CA THR A 331 -10.57 -16.74 -19.47
C THR A 331 -11.00 -15.27 -19.53
N ARG A 332 -10.46 -14.58 -20.53
CA ARG A 332 -10.80 -13.19 -20.83
C ARG A 332 -12.25 -13.04 -21.27
N GLU A 333 -12.77 -13.99 -22.05
CA GLU A 333 -14.13 -13.99 -22.57
C GLU A 333 -15.13 -14.01 -21.42
N GLU A 334 -14.92 -14.86 -20.40
CA GLU A 334 -15.78 -14.90 -19.22
C GLU A 334 -15.74 -13.58 -18.42
N PHE A 335 -14.56 -12.97 -18.29
CA PHE A 335 -14.40 -11.65 -17.67
C PHE A 335 -15.20 -10.58 -18.43
N VAL A 336 -15.06 -10.51 -19.76
CA VAL A 336 -15.77 -9.53 -20.60
C VAL A 336 -17.28 -9.79 -20.58
N GLU A 337 -17.73 -11.04 -20.65
CA GLU A 337 -19.15 -11.40 -20.60
C GLU A 337 -19.80 -10.96 -19.27
N ARG A 338 -19.13 -11.24 -18.15
CA ARG A 338 -19.64 -10.91 -16.81
C ARG A 338 -19.64 -9.41 -16.53
N LEU A 339 -18.63 -8.69 -17.03
CA LEU A 339 -18.45 -7.27 -16.69
C LEU A 339 -18.94 -6.31 -17.76
N GLY A 340 -19.12 -6.72 -19.02
CA GLY A 340 -19.41 -5.82 -20.14
C GLY A 340 -20.65 -4.93 -19.94
N LYS A 341 -21.65 -5.42 -19.20
CA LYS A 341 -22.84 -4.62 -18.82
C LYS A 341 -22.54 -3.54 -17.76
N LYS A 342 -21.61 -3.81 -16.85
CA LYS A 342 -21.20 -2.90 -15.75
C LYS A 342 -20.11 -1.93 -16.19
N ASN A 343 -19.19 -2.41 -17.02
CA ASN A 343 -18.11 -1.64 -17.61
C ASN A 343 -17.98 -2.00 -19.11
N PRO A 344 -18.50 -1.15 -20.02
CA PRO A 344 -18.35 -1.34 -21.46
C PRO A 344 -16.90 -1.43 -21.96
N SER A 345 -15.94 -0.96 -21.15
CA SER A 345 -14.50 -1.01 -21.47
C SER A 345 -13.81 -2.27 -20.94
N ALA A 346 -14.54 -3.23 -20.35
CA ALA A 346 -13.99 -4.51 -19.89
C ALA A 346 -13.15 -5.22 -20.96
N GLY A 347 -13.53 -5.10 -22.24
CA GLY A 347 -12.79 -5.65 -23.37
C GLY A 347 -11.48 -4.93 -23.70
N LYS A 348 -11.01 -3.96 -22.91
CA LYS A 348 -9.78 -3.18 -23.16
C LYS A 348 -8.83 -3.13 -21.97
N ILE A 349 -9.18 -3.75 -20.85
CA ILE A 349 -8.44 -3.70 -19.58
C ILE A 349 -8.11 -5.10 -19.10
N ASN A 350 -7.08 -5.23 -18.26
CA ASN A 350 -6.64 -6.51 -17.71
C ASN A 350 -7.18 -6.79 -16.29
N GLY A 351 -7.71 -5.77 -15.62
CA GLY A 351 -8.34 -5.86 -14.32
C GLY A 351 -9.25 -4.66 -14.09
N ILE A 352 -10.12 -4.75 -13.09
CA ILE A 352 -10.86 -3.61 -12.57
C ILE A 352 -11.37 -3.87 -11.16
N TYR A 353 -11.22 -2.89 -10.27
CA TYR A 353 -11.99 -2.78 -9.05
C TYR A 353 -13.34 -2.07 -9.30
N ILE A 354 -14.45 -2.71 -8.92
CA ILE A 354 -15.80 -2.12 -9.00
C ILE A 354 -16.32 -1.82 -7.59
N PRO A 355 -16.37 -0.55 -7.17
CA PRO A 355 -16.72 -0.20 -5.80
C PRO A 355 -18.16 -0.57 -5.38
N THR A 356 -19.11 -0.58 -6.31
CA THR A 356 -20.49 -0.99 -6.03
C THR A 356 -20.61 -2.48 -5.74
N ASP A 357 -19.71 -3.29 -6.30
CA ASP A 357 -19.64 -4.72 -6.07
C ASP A 357 -18.74 -5.04 -4.87
N ARG A 358 -17.80 -4.16 -4.53
CA ARG A 358 -16.69 -4.40 -3.58
C ARG A 358 -15.82 -5.60 -3.99
N VAL A 359 -15.59 -5.72 -5.30
CA VAL A 359 -14.84 -6.82 -5.89
C VAL A 359 -13.82 -6.28 -6.87
N ALA A 360 -12.58 -6.77 -6.77
CA ALA A 360 -11.58 -6.63 -7.82
C ALA A 360 -11.64 -7.84 -8.76
N TYR A 361 -11.78 -7.57 -10.05
CA TYR A 361 -11.96 -8.58 -11.09
C TYR A 361 -10.74 -8.67 -11.99
N PHE A 362 -10.36 -9.90 -12.32
CA PHE A 362 -9.21 -10.23 -13.14
C PHE A 362 -9.49 -11.48 -13.96
N PHE A 363 -8.61 -11.80 -14.89
CA PHE A 363 -8.63 -13.06 -15.62
C PHE A 363 -7.22 -13.61 -15.83
N HIS A 364 -7.13 -14.90 -16.17
CA HIS A 364 -5.88 -15.50 -16.60
C HIS A 364 -5.51 -15.04 -18.01
N ASN A 365 -4.39 -14.31 -18.11
CA ASN A 365 -3.80 -13.90 -19.36
C ASN A 365 -2.49 -14.69 -19.59
N PRO A 366 -2.47 -15.69 -20.48
CA PRO A 366 -1.28 -16.50 -20.74
C PRO A 366 -0.16 -15.73 -21.46
N ASP A 367 -0.47 -14.57 -22.06
CA ASP A 367 0.49 -13.74 -22.78
C ASP A 367 1.17 -12.70 -21.86
N ALA A 368 0.68 -12.53 -20.63
CA ALA A 368 1.27 -11.64 -19.64
C ALA A 368 2.35 -12.36 -18.82
N SER A 369 3.43 -11.66 -18.49
CA SER A 369 4.36 -12.14 -17.46
C SER A 369 3.67 -12.17 -16.10
N GLU A 370 4.24 -12.94 -15.16
CA GLU A 370 3.76 -12.94 -13.78
C GLU A 370 3.84 -11.53 -13.16
N GLU A 371 4.94 -10.82 -13.44
CA GLU A 371 5.16 -9.44 -13.00
C GLU A 371 4.04 -8.50 -13.49
N ALA A 372 3.74 -8.48 -14.79
CA ALA A 372 2.65 -7.65 -15.33
C ALA A 372 1.27 -8.03 -14.77
N THR A 373 1.08 -9.31 -14.44
CA THR A 373 -0.14 -9.79 -13.77
C THR A 373 -0.23 -9.25 -12.33
N LEU A 374 0.88 -9.26 -11.60
CA LEU A 374 0.96 -8.74 -10.23
C LEU A 374 0.85 -7.20 -10.19
N GLU A 375 1.47 -6.48 -11.13
CA GLU A 375 1.31 -5.02 -11.27
C GLU A 375 -0.17 -4.64 -11.39
N THR A 376 -0.90 -5.31 -12.30
CA THR A 376 -2.34 -5.10 -12.47
C THR A 376 -3.11 -5.45 -11.19
N LEU A 377 -2.74 -6.54 -10.51
CA LEU A 377 -3.33 -6.94 -9.24
C LEU A 377 -3.16 -5.86 -8.17
N TYR A 378 -1.95 -5.35 -7.97
CA TYR A 378 -1.65 -4.33 -6.95
C TYR A 378 -2.29 -2.98 -7.29
N HIS A 379 -2.40 -2.62 -8.57
CA HIS A 379 -3.13 -1.43 -9.02
C HIS A 379 -4.59 -1.48 -8.54
N GLU A 380 -5.32 -2.54 -8.89
CA GLU A 380 -6.75 -2.63 -8.56
C GLU A 380 -6.99 -2.89 -7.06
N VAL A 381 -6.11 -3.66 -6.42
CA VAL A 381 -6.17 -3.87 -4.96
C VAL A 381 -5.89 -2.55 -4.22
N THR A 382 -5.07 -1.64 -4.75
CA THR A 382 -4.90 -0.30 -4.18
C THR A 382 -6.22 0.46 -4.15
N HIS A 383 -6.95 0.49 -5.27
CA HIS A 383 -8.29 1.10 -5.33
C HIS A 383 -9.25 0.46 -4.34
N GLN A 384 -9.21 -0.88 -4.22
CA GLN A 384 -10.02 -1.63 -3.26
C GLN A 384 -9.72 -1.24 -1.81
N LEU A 385 -8.45 -1.27 -1.40
CA LEU A 385 -8.03 -0.96 -0.03
C LEU A 385 -8.39 0.48 0.36
N LEU A 386 -8.20 1.44 -0.55
CA LEU A 386 -8.58 2.83 -0.30
C LEU A 386 -10.10 3.01 -0.27
N GLY A 387 -10.81 2.47 -1.27
CA GLY A 387 -12.25 2.64 -1.44
C GLY A 387 -13.11 1.97 -0.36
N GLU A 388 -12.59 0.91 0.25
CA GLU A 388 -13.27 0.13 1.29
C GLU A 388 -12.82 0.45 2.72
N SER A 389 -11.90 1.41 2.87
CA SER A 389 -11.40 1.86 4.18
C SER A 389 -12.48 2.43 5.11
N ALA A 390 -13.60 2.89 4.55
CA ALA A 390 -14.78 3.30 5.29
C ALA A 390 -15.96 2.36 5.03
N ARG A 391 -16.82 2.18 6.04
CA ARG A 391 -18.05 1.37 5.93
C ARG A 391 -18.99 1.83 4.81
N LYS A 392 -18.99 3.13 4.52
CA LYS A 392 -19.80 3.72 3.45
C LYS A 392 -18.88 4.07 2.29
N TRP A 393 -19.20 3.52 1.12
CA TRP A 393 -18.54 3.91 -0.12
C TRP A 393 -18.72 5.41 -0.39
N VAL A 394 -17.65 6.04 -0.86
CA VAL A 394 -17.63 7.44 -1.26
C VAL A 394 -17.10 7.57 -2.69
N PRO A 395 -17.75 8.35 -3.57
CA PRO A 395 -17.16 8.68 -4.86
C PRO A 395 -15.95 9.59 -4.64
N VAL A 396 -14.80 9.18 -5.18
CA VAL A 396 -13.52 9.91 -5.13
C VAL A 396 -13.06 10.15 -6.56
N GLY A 397 -12.41 11.29 -6.82
CA GLY A 397 -11.86 11.57 -8.15
C GLY A 397 -12.88 12.01 -9.21
N THR A 398 -14.18 12.00 -8.94
CA THR A 398 -15.22 12.28 -9.96
C THR A 398 -15.12 13.70 -10.52
N GLU A 399 -15.02 14.70 -9.65
CA GLU A 399 -15.03 16.13 -10.02
C GLU A 399 -13.63 16.77 -10.04
N ARG A 400 -12.71 16.25 -9.22
CA ARG A 400 -11.34 16.73 -9.02
C ARG A 400 -10.51 15.63 -8.35
N ASP A 401 -9.20 15.86 -8.24
CA ASP A 401 -8.24 15.02 -7.54
C ASP A 401 -8.12 13.59 -8.12
N PHE A 402 -8.55 13.37 -9.36
CA PHE A 402 -8.48 12.04 -9.99
C PHE A 402 -7.02 11.58 -10.18
N TRP A 403 -6.09 12.53 -10.33
CA TRP A 403 -4.68 12.23 -10.50
C TRP A 403 -4.11 11.40 -9.35
N ILE A 404 -4.49 11.66 -8.09
CA ILE A 404 -3.89 10.94 -6.96
C ILE A 404 -4.55 9.58 -6.76
N VAL A 405 -5.81 9.42 -7.18
CA VAL A 405 -6.50 8.12 -7.18
C VAL A 405 -5.74 7.15 -8.10
N GLU A 406 -5.44 7.57 -9.32
CA GLU A 406 -4.67 6.75 -10.27
C GLU A 406 -3.18 6.74 -9.97
N GLY A 407 -2.63 7.88 -9.51
CA GLY A 407 -1.21 8.05 -9.24
C GLY A 407 -0.69 7.11 -8.16
N ILE A 408 -1.46 6.92 -7.08
CA ILE A 408 -1.09 5.97 -6.01
C ILE A 408 -1.16 4.52 -6.48
N ALA A 409 -2.18 4.16 -7.26
CA ALA A 409 -2.31 2.82 -7.83
C ALA A 409 -1.17 2.52 -8.81
N CYS A 410 -0.85 3.44 -9.72
CA CYS A 410 0.27 3.28 -10.65
C CYS A 410 1.65 3.32 -9.98
N TYR A 411 1.82 4.08 -8.89
CA TYR A 411 3.04 4.02 -8.09
C TYR A 411 3.21 2.62 -7.46
N LEU A 412 2.13 2.03 -6.96
CA LEU A 412 2.16 0.71 -6.31
C LEU A 412 2.23 -0.47 -7.28
N GLU A 413 2.08 -0.25 -8.59
CA GLU A 413 2.51 -1.22 -9.61
C GLU A 413 3.99 -1.60 -9.40
N SER A 414 4.83 -0.67 -8.95
CA SER A 414 6.26 -0.92 -8.66
C SER A 414 6.53 -1.71 -7.38
N PHE A 415 5.49 -2.25 -6.72
CA PHE A 415 5.67 -3.10 -5.55
C PHE A 415 6.30 -4.43 -5.96
N HIS A 416 7.44 -4.74 -5.35
CA HIS A 416 8.14 -5.99 -5.56
C HIS A 416 8.52 -6.64 -4.24
N GLN A 417 8.37 -7.95 -4.17
CA GLN A 417 8.91 -8.78 -3.11
C GLN A 417 9.96 -9.72 -3.72
N ALA A 418 11.20 -9.58 -3.28
CA ALA A 418 12.30 -10.47 -3.66
C ALA A 418 12.15 -11.85 -2.99
N GLU A 419 12.88 -12.85 -3.49
CA GLU A 419 12.83 -14.23 -2.98
C GLU A 419 13.23 -14.34 -1.50
N ASP A 420 14.10 -13.46 -1.01
CA ASP A 420 14.52 -13.38 0.39
C ASP A 420 13.50 -12.66 1.30
N GLY A 421 12.36 -12.27 0.73
CA GLY A 421 11.28 -11.56 1.42
C GLY A 421 11.47 -10.04 1.47
N THR A 422 12.56 -9.48 0.95
CA THR A 422 12.78 -8.04 0.90
C THR A 422 11.71 -7.36 0.03
N ILE A 423 11.11 -6.30 0.54
CA ILE A 423 10.09 -5.52 -0.16
C ILE A 423 10.70 -4.21 -0.66
N THR A 424 10.50 -3.91 -1.94
CA THR A 424 10.87 -2.63 -2.56
C THR A 424 9.66 -2.01 -3.26
N VAL A 425 9.55 -0.69 -3.23
CA VAL A 425 8.51 0.08 -3.92
C VAL A 425 9.07 1.40 -4.41
N GLY A 426 8.69 1.80 -5.61
CA GLY A 426 9.11 3.04 -6.25
C GLY A 426 10.50 2.94 -6.87
N ASP A 427 10.86 1.78 -7.42
CA ASP A 427 12.07 1.65 -8.23
C ASP A 427 12.05 2.69 -9.36
N PRO A 428 13.05 3.60 -9.44
CA PRO A 428 13.16 4.55 -10.54
C PRO A 428 13.18 3.94 -11.93
N GLU A 429 13.56 2.66 -12.07
CA GLU A 429 13.55 1.92 -13.34
C GLU A 429 12.18 1.39 -13.74
N HIS A 430 11.17 1.46 -12.86
CA HIS A 430 9.83 0.98 -13.20
C HIS A 430 9.27 1.78 -14.39
N PRO A 431 8.67 1.13 -15.42
CA PRO A 431 8.28 1.78 -16.67
C PRO A 431 7.42 3.05 -16.51
N ARG A 432 6.52 3.06 -15.52
CA ARG A 432 5.69 4.25 -15.20
C ARG A 432 6.50 5.43 -14.70
N ILE A 433 7.48 5.18 -13.84
CA ILE A 433 8.34 6.21 -13.23
C ILE A 433 9.35 6.71 -14.27
N LEU A 434 9.92 5.81 -15.08
CA LEU A 434 10.75 6.18 -16.23
C LEU A 434 9.99 7.08 -17.21
N SER A 435 8.73 6.74 -17.52
CA SER A 435 7.88 7.56 -18.40
C SER A 435 7.66 8.96 -17.81
N ALA A 436 7.37 9.05 -16.51
CA ALA A 436 7.22 10.32 -15.82
C ALA A 436 8.50 11.18 -15.86
N ARG A 437 9.67 10.53 -15.70
CA ARG A 437 10.97 11.19 -15.82
C ARG A 437 11.26 11.66 -17.25
N GLN A 438 10.93 10.86 -18.27
CA GLN A 438 11.12 11.23 -19.67
C GLN A 438 10.29 12.46 -20.04
N MET A 439 9.05 12.58 -19.52
CA MET A 439 8.23 13.77 -19.74
C MET A 439 8.90 15.05 -19.26
N ILE A 440 9.64 15.00 -18.15
CA ILE A 440 10.37 16.16 -17.62
C ILE A 440 11.70 16.37 -18.34
N THR A 441 12.47 15.31 -18.56
CA THR A 441 13.87 15.41 -19.03
C THR A 441 13.99 15.53 -20.55
N VAL A 442 13.04 14.99 -21.30
CA VAL A 442 13.04 14.98 -22.77
C VAL A 442 11.93 15.87 -23.32
N ASP A 443 10.69 15.65 -22.89
CA ASP A 443 9.53 16.35 -23.47
C ASP A 443 9.34 17.75 -22.88
N GLN A 444 10.00 18.04 -21.75
CA GLN A 444 9.91 19.29 -20.98
C GLN A 444 8.46 19.73 -20.73
N SER A 445 7.58 18.75 -20.47
CA SER A 445 6.14 18.95 -20.42
C SER A 445 5.52 18.26 -19.21
N TYR A 446 4.76 19.03 -18.43
CA TYR A 446 3.86 18.54 -17.39
C TYR A 446 2.83 19.61 -17.06
N GLU A 447 1.67 19.19 -16.57
CA GLU A 447 0.60 20.08 -16.14
C GLU A 447 0.90 20.62 -14.73
N PRO A 448 0.85 21.95 -14.49
CA PRO A 448 1.04 22.50 -13.15
C PRO A 448 0.06 21.90 -12.13
N LEU A 449 0.55 21.53 -10.95
CA LEU A 449 -0.16 20.76 -9.92
C LEU A 449 -1.52 21.36 -9.59
N ALA A 450 -1.61 22.68 -9.40
CA ALA A 450 -2.87 23.36 -9.07
C ALA A 450 -3.94 23.21 -10.16
N ARG A 451 -3.55 23.10 -11.44
CA ARG A 451 -4.48 22.82 -12.55
C ARG A 451 -4.77 21.34 -12.67
N TYR A 452 -3.77 20.51 -12.43
CA TYR A 452 -3.86 19.06 -12.54
C TYR A 452 -4.79 18.47 -11.48
N ALA A 453 -4.71 18.97 -10.24
CA ALA A 453 -5.60 18.62 -9.13
C ALA A 453 -7.07 18.94 -9.41
N LEU A 454 -7.38 19.94 -10.25
CA LEU A 454 -8.77 20.27 -10.62
C LEU A 454 -9.38 19.31 -11.67
N MET A 455 -8.63 18.34 -12.18
CA MET A 455 -9.16 17.37 -13.12
C MET A 455 -9.91 16.25 -12.39
N GLY A 456 -11.22 16.21 -12.58
CA GLY A 456 -12.03 15.01 -12.31
C GLY A 456 -11.88 13.95 -13.41
N GLN A 457 -12.39 12.75 -13.14
CA GLN A 457 -12.27 11.56 -13.98
C GLN A 457 -12.54 11.84 -15.47
N VAL A 458 -13.70 12.45 -15.80
CA VAL A 458 -14.11 12.67 -17.18
C VAL A 458 -13.09 13.54 -17.92
N ARG A 459 -12.66 14.65 -17.32
CA ARG A 459 -11.67 15.55 -17.94
C ARG A 459 -10.29 14.89 -18.03
N TYR A 460 -9.92 14.13 -17.00
CA TYR A 460 -8.65 13.42 -16.96
C TYR A 460 -8.54 12.34 -18.04
N GLN A 461 -9.65 11.68 -18.38
CA GLN A 461 -9.68 10.59 -19.36
C GLN A 461 -9.98 11.06 -20.79
N GLN A 462 -10.28 12.34 -21.00
CA GLN A 462 -10.54 12.91 -22.32
C GLN A 462 -9.26 13.08 -23.16
N GLY A 463 -9.35 12.80 -24.46
CA GLY A 463 -8.31 13.07 -25.44
C GLY A 463 -7.75 11.81 -26.10
N GLU A 464 -6.63 11.97 -26.79
CA GLU A 464 -5.92 10.87 -27.44
C GLU A 464 -5.24 9.95 -26.42
N LEU A 465 -4.96 8.72 -26.83
CA LEU A 465 -4.30 7.72 -25.98
C LEU A 465 -2.98 8.26 -25.40
N SER A 466 -2.15 8.93 -26.21
CA SER A 466 -0.86 9.52 -25.78
C SER A 466 -1.02 10.54 -24.64
N THR A 467 -2.05 11.38 -24.70
CA THR A 467 -2.37 12.35 -23.64
C THR A 467 -2.78 11.63 -22.36
N LEU A 468 -3.58 10.56 -22.46
CA LEU A 468 -3.94 9.74 -21.32
C LEU A 468 -2.68 9.13 -20.67
N GLN A 469 -1.78 8.54 -21.47
CA GLN A 469 -0.54 7.94 -20.94
C GLN A 469 0.31 8.97 -20.21
N SER A 470 0.42 10.17 -20.77
CA SER A 470 1.19 11.27 -20.17
C SER A 470 0.61 11.68 -18.81
N ARG A 471 -0.72 11.75 -18.68
CA ARG A 471 -1.38 12.05 -17.39
C ARG A 471 -1.09 10.95 -16.36
N TYR A 472 -1.29 9.68 -16.71
CA TYR A 472 -0.96 8.57 -15.81
C TYR A 472 0.52 8.55 -15.39
N ALA A 473 1.43 8.81 -16.32
CA ALA A 473 2.86 8.94 -16.03
C ALA A 473 3.12 10.10 -15.06
N GLN A 474 2.62 11.31 -15.34
CA GLN A 474 2.77 12.46 -14.44
C GLN A 474 2.16 12.19 -13.04
N ALA A 475 1.00 11.55 -12.96
CA ALA A 475 0.37 11.19 -11.69
C ALA A 475 1.23 10.22 -10.87
N THR A 476 1.83 9.23 -11.55
CA THR A 476 2.79 8.30 -10.93
C THR A 476 4.03 9.06 -10.44
N GLY A 477 4.56 9.95 -11.27
CA GLY A 477 5.74 10.76 -10.96
C GLY A 477 5.54 11.68 -9.76
N LEU A 478 4.42 12.40 -9.71
CA LEU A 478 4.05 13.24 -8.57
C LEU A 478 3.92 12.41 -7.29
N THR A 479 3.29 11.25 -7.37
CA THR A 479 3.17 10.35 -6.22
C THR A 479 4.54 9.89 -5.75
N HIS A 480 5.43 9.49 -6.66
CA HIS A 480 6.80 9.09 -6.35
C HIS A 480 7.58 10.22 -5.67
N PHE A 481 7.49 11.44 -6.22
CA PHE A 481 8.07 12.65 -5.61
C PHE A 481 7.57 12.88 -4.19
N PHE A 482 6.26 12.87 -3.96
CA PHE A 482 5.72 13.09 -2.62
C PHE A 482 6.08 11.98 -1.63
N MET A 483 6.22 10.74 -2.10
CA MET A 483 6.62 9.61 -1.25
C MET A 483 8.11 9.63 -0.87
N HIS A 484 8.98 10.11 -1.76
CA HIS A 484 10.44 9.88 -1.65
C HIS A 484 11.31 11.13 -1.54
N ALA A 485 10.87 12.29 -2.04
CA ALA A 485 11.71 13.49 -2.12
C ALA A 485 12.14 14.01 -0.74
N ASN A 486 13.35 14.56 -0.70
CA ASN A 486 13.92 15.25 0.47
C ASN A 486 13.79 14.41 1.75
N ASN A 487 14.22 13.15 1.71
CA ASN A 487 14.07 12.19 2.81
C ASN A 487 12.61 12.00 3.25
N GLN A 488 11.71 11.86 2.27
CA GLN A 488 10.28 11.61 2.47
C GLN A 488 9.53 12.73 3.21
N GLN A 489 10.03 13.98 3.15
CA GLN A 489 9.45 15.10 3.91
C GLN A 489 7.97 15.36 3.59
N TYR A 490 7.52 14.99 2.39
CA TYR A 490 6.15 15.21 1.92
C TYR A 490 5.21 14.02 2.11
N ARG A 491 5.75 12.86 2.51
CA ARG A 491 5.03 11.59 2.55
C ARG A 491 3.81 11.65 3.45
N ASP A 492 3.95 12.15 4.68
CA ASP A 492 2.83 12.22 5.62
C ASP A 492 1.77 13.25 5.17
N GLY A 493 2.18 14.31 4.47
CA GLY A 493 1.25 15.27 3.86
C GLY A 493 0.45 14.67 2.70
N LEU A 494 1.05 13.80 1.89
CA LEU A 494 0.34 13.03 0.86
C LEU A 494 -0.68 12.07 1.49
N ILE A 495 -0.31 11.38 2.57
CA ILE A 495 -1.21 10.47 3.29
C ILE A 495 -2.39 11.25 3.91
N GLU A 496 -2.14 12.43 4.47
CA GLU A 496 -3.20 13.32 4.96
C GLU A 496 -4.12 13.80 3.83
N TYR A 497 -3.56 14.12 2.67
CA TYR A 497 -4.34 14.50 1.49
C TYR A 497 -5.25 13.33 1.03
N LEU A 498 -4.72 12.11 0.93
CA LEU A 498 -5.49 10.88 0.68
C LEU A 498 -6.61 10.69 1.73
N THR A 499 -6.29 10.87 3.01
CA THR A 499 -7.25 10.70 4.12
C THR A 499 -8.43 11.67 3.99
N ARG A 500 -8.19 12.89 3.49
CA ARG A 500 -9.25 13.89 3.27
C ARG A 500 -10.13 13.57 2.08
N ILE A 501 -9.56 13.17 0.94
CA ILE A 501 -10.34 12.88 -0.28
C ILE A 501 -11.18 11.60 -0.12
N TYR A 502 -10.68 10.61 0.64
CA TYR A 502 -11.40 9.38 0.96
C TYR A 502 -12.26 9.49 2.23
N SER A 503 -12.33 10.67 2.86
CA SER A 503 -13.03 10.81 4.14
C SER A 503 -14.52 10.44 4.04
N PRO A 504 -15.04 9.59 4.95
CA PRO A 504 -16.47 9.34 5.04
C PRO A 504 -17.24 10.58 5.50
N ASN A 505 -16.55 11.56 6.10
CA ASN A 505 -17.14 12.83 6.46
C ASN A 505 -17.28 13.72 5.21
N GLN A 506 -18.51 13.84 4.73
CA GLN A 506 -18.82 14.65 3.55
C GLN A 506 -18.31 16.09 3.66
N ARG A 507 -18.33 16.73 4.85
CA ARG A 507 -17.85 18.12 5.00
C ARG A 507 -16.35 18.25 4.71
N ILE A 508 -15.56 17.26 5.14
CA ILE A 508 -14.12 17.20 4.83
C ILE A 508 -13.94 16.98 3.33
N ARG A 509 -14.69 16.05 2.75
CA ARG A 509 -14.55 15.66 1.33
C ARG A 509 -15.10 16.69 0.33
N THR A 510 -16.09 17.51 0.68
CA THR A 510 -16.62 18.56 -0.21
C THR A 510 -15.71 19.78 -0.29
N ASN A 511 -14.83 19.96 0.69
CA ASN A 511 -13.84 21.03 0.68
C ASN A 511 -12.52 20.53 1.28
N PRO A 512 -11.86 19.55 0.62
CA PRO A 512 -10.59 19.06 1.09
C PRO A 512 -9.57 20.20 0.96
N LEU A 513 -8.68 20.31 1.95
CA LEU A 513 -7.50 21.15 1.78
C LEU A 513 -6.71 20.60 0.59
N SER A 514 -6.22 21.48 -0.27
CA SER A 514 -5.30 21.08 -1.32
C SER A 514 -3.96 20.64 -0.75
N ILE A 515 -3.18 19.89 -1.52
CA ILE A 515 -1.91 19.34 -1.03
C ILE A 515 -0.93 20.46 -0.67
N GLU A 516 -0.90 21.56 -1.41
CA GLU A 516 -0.10 22.76 -1.08
C GLU A 516 -0.52 23.41 0.25
N GLN A 517 -1.82 23.37 0.58
CA GLN A 517 -2.32 23.88 1.86
C GLN A 517 -1.96 22.96 3.02
N ILE A 518 -2.00 21.64 2.82
CA ILE A 518 -1.60 20.65 3.81
C ILE A 518 -0.11 20.76 4.12
N LEU A 519 0.71 20.90 3.06
CA LEU A 519 2.17 21.01 3.19
C LEU A 519 2.64 22.40 3.63
N GLY A 520 1.81 23.43 3.47
CA GLY A 520 2.21 24.82 3.68
C GLY A 520 3.26 25.32 2.67
N VAL A 521 3.36 24.66 1.52
CA VAL A 521 4.32 24.97 0.44
C VAL A 521 3.54 25.40 -0.79
N PRO A 522 3.80 26.58 -1.39
CA PRO A 522 3.07 27.02 -2.58
C PRO A 522 3.14 26.02 -3.74
N ALA A 523 2.05 25.86 -4.49
CA ALA A 523 1.97 24.91 -5.61
C ALA A 523 3.09 25.11 -6.66
N ALA A 524 3.44 26.37 -6.97
CA ALA A 524 4.53 26.67 -7.91
C ALA A 524 5.92 26.24 -7.39
N THR A 525 6.12 26.24 -6.07
CA THR A 525 7.34 25.70 -5.45
C THR A 525 7.34 24.18 -5.56
N LEU A 526 6.21 23.51 -5.29
CA LEU A 526 6.08 22.06 -5.46
C LEU A 526 6.29 21.63 -6.92
N ASP A 527 5.77 22.38 -7.89
CA ASP A 527 5.99 22.12 -9.33
C ASP A 527 7.48 22.18 -9.69
N LYS A 528 8.20 23.20 -9.18
CA LYS A 528 9.65 23.31 -9.39
C LYS A 528 10.41 22.16 -8.73
N GLU A 529 10.12 21.86 -7.47
CA GLU A 529 10.77 20.78 -6.75
C GLU A 529 10.50 19.42 -7.37
N TYR A 530 9.29 19.19 -7.89
CA TYR A 530 8.95 17.99 -8.65
C TYR A 530 9.80 17.87 -9.91
N ALA A 531 9.90 18.94 -10.70
CA ALA A 531 10.74 18.94 -11.90
C ALA A 531 12.22 18.69 -11.57
N ASP A 532 12.76 19.39 -10.57
CA ASP A 532 14.13 19.22 -10.10
C ASP A 532 14.36 17.79 -9.59
N TYR A 533 13.41 17.22 -8.85
CA TYR A 533 13.46 15.85 -8.35
C TYR A 533 13.52 14.84 -9.50
N MET A 534 12.63 14.93 -10.49
CA MET A 534 12.60 13.99 -11.61
C MET A 534 13.83 14.10 -12.51
N GLN A 535 14.40 15.29 -12.68
CA GLN A 535 15.66 15.49 -13.41
C GLN A 535 16.83 14.79 -12.72
N ASN A 536 16.89 14.88 -11.39
CA ASN A 536 17.98 14.31 -10.58
C ASN A 536 17.72 12.89 -10.09
N LEU A 537 16.57 12.31 -10.41
CA LEU A 537 16.23 10.94 -10.04
C LEU A 537 17.23 9.98 -10.69
N LYS A 538 18.00 9.29 -9.85
CA LYS A 538 19.06 8.39 -10.30
C LYS A 538 18.46 7.12 -10.89
N THR A 539 18.89 6.80 -12.09
CA THR A 539 18.61 5.56 -12.81
C THR A 539 19.94 4.85 -13.10
N SER A 540 19.90 3.53 -13.29
CA SER A 540 21.00 2.63 -13.67
C SER A 540 21.56 3.00 -15.06
N GLY A 541 22.25 4.13 -15.14
CA GLY A 541 22.70 4.72 -16.41
C GLY A 541 22.90 6.24 -16.37
N THR A 542 22.59 6.91 -15.26
CA THR A 542 22.94 8.33 -15.05
C THR A 542 24.26 8.38 -14.26
N PRO A 543 25.32 9.06 -14.76
CA PRO A 543 26.60 9.17 -14.06
C PRO A 543 26.49 9.89 -12.70
#